data_AF-A0A820DFU5-F1
#
_entry.id   AF-A0A820DFU5-F1
#
_cell.length_a   1.000
_cell.length_b   1.000
_cell.length_c   1.000
_cell.angle_alpha   90.00
_cell.angle_beta   90.00
_cell.angle_gamma   90.00
#
_symmetry.space_group_name_H-M   'P 1'
#
loop_
_entity.id
_entity.type
_entity.pdbx_description
1 polymer ?
#
loop_
_entity_poly.entity_id
_entity_poly.type
_entity_poly.pdbx_seq_one_letter_code
_entity_poly.pdbx_strand_id
1 'polypeptide(L)'
;YFIRLNQTNEQNELIHGSSKKKFKSDPNLDNQLYKQIDHWLELAKCYRSLVNYDDVRGIFYQIPVLKSLTLQAIEEESHSDFLLALNTYVTALEQYPIVEETSNSPILELEHEFWTQSMLNCCNQLNNWTIMSKHIFIANTTFDTLWSNAYQLNYLMPYAIRSKLKLLISGSEQEQLEQEDLCQFFNSLSAISNASSLTTATSNSETTFVKRSYIEKQYPFELATFFLYQKDFDRSKYYIQYAKEQFLLHWSQLSRLNEYGRKTTIQLIQPYHELDQFLVFLEHNLPLLKNLENRYLTNNKNDITTRDLFLERIHKDLISQWQLPDVIRSSIQTWDDVVTNRALFLDILDELIGGPRMSFTSRLKATEFDPILVDYKAQSSLDMAYCALRQRNFKLALTKLNDTRNRLDLCP
;
A
#
# COMPACT_ATOMS: atom_id res chain seq x y z
N TYR A 1 -3.45 22.04 -9.40
CA TYR A 1 -4.11 23.36 -9.41
C TYR A 1 -4.23 23.84 -7.97
N PHE A 2 -3.27 24.67 -7.52
CA PHE A 2 -3.29 25.30 -6.21
C PHE A 2 -3.78 26.74 -6.37
N ILE A 3 -4.90 27.09 -5.75
CA ILE A 3 -5.36 28.48 -5.69
C ILE A 3 -4.79 29.11 -4.42
N ARG A 4 -3.89 30.07 -4.61
CA ARG A 4 -3.48 31.04 -3.59
C ARG A 4 -4.67 31.94 -3.28
N LEU A 5 -5.01 32.09 -2.00
CA LEU A 5 -5.77 33.22 -1.49
C LEU A 5 -4.89 33.96 -0.47
N ASN A 6 -4.18 34.95 -0.99
CA ASN A 6 -3.65 36.05 -0.20
C ASN A 6 -4.79 37.05 0.03
N GLN A 7 -5.08 37.37 1.30
CA GLN A 7 -5.53 38.69 1.77
C GLN A 7 -5.60 38.63 3.31
N THR A 8 -4.56 39.13 3.98
CA THR A 8 -4.56 40.41 4.74
C THR A 8 -5.56 40.43 5.89
N ASN A 9 -5.05 40.32 7.12
CA ASN A 9 -5.57 41.00 8.31
C ASN A 9 -4.43 41.16 9.32
N GLU A 10 -3.61 42.18 9.07
CA GLU A 10 -3.00 42.95 10.16
C GLU A 10 -4.13 43.64 10.95
N GLN A 11 -3.89 43.91 12.23
CA GLN A 11 -4.80 44.52 13.23
C GLN A 11 -5.60 43.52 14.09
N ASN A 12 -4.94 43.03 15.14
CA ASN A 12 -5.48 43.06 16.51
C ASN A 12 -4.38 42.64 17.52
N GLU A 13 -3.29 43.39 17.54
CA GLU A 13 -2.48 43.54 18.76
C GLU A 13 -2.97 44.81 19.45
N LEU A 14 -3.55 44.66 20.64
CA LEU A 14 -3.40 45.51 21.82
C LEU A 14 -4.55 45.20 22.80
N ILE A 15 -4.19 45.19 24.09
CA ILE A 15 -5.05 45.08 25.27
C ILE A 15 -5.26 43.64 25.79
N HIS A 16 -4.25 43.10 26.49
CA HIS A 16 -4.31 42.91 27.95
C HIS A 16 -2.97 42.41 28.49
N GLY A 17 -2.25 43.30 29.16
CA GLY A 17 -1.14 42.93 30.01
C GLY A 17 -1.65 42.47 31.38
N SER A 18 -1.25 41.27 31.80
CA SER A 18 -1.13 40.93 33.22
C SER A 18 -0.16 39.76 33.40
N SER A 19 0.99 40.07 34.02
CA SER A 19 1.77 39.18 34.89
C SER A 19 2.33 37.88 34.28
N LYS A 20 3.45 38.00 33.54
CA LYS A 20 4.38 36.88 33.30
C LYS A 20 5.05 36.46 34.63
N LYS A 21 4.40 35.60 35.41
CA LYS A 21 5.12 34.72 36.35
C LYS A 21 5.75 33.62 35.51
N LYS A 22 7.06 33.70 35.29
CA LYS A 22 7.86 32.58 34.79
C LYS A 22 7.73 31.44 35.81
N PHE A 23 6.83 30.50 35.57
CA PHE A 23 6.94 29.17 36.14
C PHE A 23 8.20 28.56 35.50
N LYS A 24 9.25 28.39 36.31
CA LYS A 24 10.30 27.41 35.98
C LYS A 24 9.58 26.07 35.91
N SER A 25 9.42 25.50 34.72
CA SER A 25 8.86 24.16 34.58
C SER A 25 9.84 23.18 35.20
N ASP A 26 9.35 22.41 36.18
CA ASP A 26 10.11 21.29 36.72
C ASP A 26 10.25 20.24 35.60
N PRO A 27 11.47 19.85 35.19
CA PRO A 27 11.67 18.91 34.08
C PRO A 27 11.06 17.52 34.33
N ASN A 28 10.67 17.20 35.56
CA ASN A 28 9.93 15.98 35.91
C ASN A 28 8.44 16.04 35.55
N LEU A 29 7.81 17.23 35.60
CA LEU A 29 6.38 17.38 35.31
C LEU A 29 6.13 17.34 33.80
N ASP A 30 7.00 17.97 33.02
CA ASP A 30 6.97 17.93 31.55
C ASP A 30 7.14 16.49 31.02
N ASN A 31 7.95 15.68 31.71
CA ASN A 31 8.18 14.28 31.34
C ASN A 31 7.01 13.35 31.73
N GLN A 32 6.30 13.64 32.83
CA GLN A 32 5.07 12.93 33.19
C GLN A 32 3.91 13.29 32.24
N LEU A 33 3.79 14.58 31.89
CA LEU A 33 2.79 15.05 30.92
C LEU A 33 3.05 14.45 29.53
N TYR A 34 4.31 14.43 29.09
CA TYR A 34 4.72 13.79 27.85
C TYR A 34 4.32 12.31 27.81
N LYS A 35 4.64 11.54 28.87
CA LYS A 35 4.23 10.14 28.96
C LYS A 35 2.72 9.99 28.93
N GLN A 36 1.96 10.80 29.67
CA GLN A 36 0.51 10.71 29.64
C GLN A 36 -0.04 10.96 28.24
N ILE A 37 0.44 11.98 27.55
CA ILE A 37 0.04 12.31 26.19
C ILE A 37 0.41 11.18 25.22
N ASP A 38 1.59 10.60 25.35
CA ASP A 38 2.03 9.44 24.56
C ASP A 38 1.09 8.23 24.73
N HIS A 39 0.72 7.88 25.97
CA HIS A 39 -0.24 6.80 26.23
C HIS A 39 -1.63 7.11 25.65
N TRP A 40 -2.09 8.36 25.75
CA TRP A 40 -3.36 8.77 25.16
C TRP A 40 -3.32 8.73 23.63
N LEU A 41 -2.19 9.10 23.03
CA LEU A 41 -2.00 9.06 21.58
C LEU A 41 -1.95 7.62 21.08
N GLU A 42 -1.22 6.73 21.75
CA GLU A 42 -1.20 5.31 21.44
C GLU A 42 -2.59 4.66 21.61
N LEU A 43 -3.34 5.07 22.63
CA LEU A 43 -4.72 4.65 22.80
C LEU A 43 -5.62 5.17 21.67
N ALA A 44 -5.45 6.43 21.26
CA ALA A 44 -6.17 7.00 20.13
C ALA A 44 -5.82 6.29 18.81
N LYS A 45 -4.55 5.90 18.60
CA LYS A 45 -4.12 5.06 17.46
C LYS A 45 -4.83 3.71 17.49
N CYS A 46 -4.93 3.08 18.66
CA CYS A 46 -5.67 1.82 18.83
C CYS A 46 -7.16 1.97 18.47
N TYR A 47 -7.86 2.96 19.03
CA TYR A 47 -9.28 3.17 18.72
C TYR A 47 -9.53 3.56 17.28
N ARG A 48 -8.64 4.35 16.69
CA ARG A 48 -8.69 4.67 15.27
C ARG A 48 -8.52 3.43 14.41
N SER A 49 -7.62 2.52 14.78
CA SER A 49 -7.47 1.24 14.07
C SER A 49 -8.77 0.44 14.03
N LEU A 50 -9.64 0.59 15.04
CA LEU A 50 -10.97 -0.02 15.15
C LEU A 50 -12.09 0.81 14.49
N VAL A 51 -11.76 1.95 13.86
CA VAL A 51 -12.71 2.88 13.24
C VAL A 51 -13.66 3.55 14.26
N ASN A 52 -13.31 3.53 15.55
CA ASN A 52 -14.07 4.19 16.61
C ASN A 52 -13.67 5.67 16.74
N TYR A 53 -14.06 6.49 15.76
CA TYR A 53 -13.67 7.90 15.73
C TYR A 53 -14.29 8.75 16.86
N ASP A 54 -15.39 8.31 17.48
CA ASP A 54 -16.01 9.01 18.61
C ASP A 54 -15.14 8.96 19.87
N ASP A 55 -14.55 7.81 20.17
CA ASP A 55 -13.60 7.65 21.28
C ASP A 55 -12.32 8.44 21.01
N VAL A 56 -11.83 8.39 19.76
CA VAL A 56 -10.67 9.17 19.32
C VAL A 56 -10.90 10.66 19.56
N ARG A 57 -12.02 11.22 19.08
CA ARG A 57 -12.40 12.61 19.33
C ARG A 57 -12.47 12.91 20.83
N GLY A 58 -13.08 12.04 21.61
CA GLY A 58 -13.16 12.18 23.07
C GLY A 58 -11.78 12.33 23.73
N ILE A 59 -10.81 11.53 23.31
CA ILE A 59 -9.41 11.62 23.77
C ILE A 59 -8.79 12.95 23.34
N PHE A 60 -8.92 13.33 22.07
CA PHE A 60 -8.33 14.57 21.55
C PHE A 60 -8.91 15.84 22.19
N TYR A 61 -10.22 15.86 22.52
CA TYR A 61 -10.83 16.98 23.25
C TYR A 61 -10.32 17.12 24.70
N GLN A 62 -9.89 16.02 25.32
CA GLN A 62 -9.35 16.05 26.68
C GLN A 62 -7.90 16.54 26.74
N ILE A 63 -7.21 16.66 25.59
CA ILE A 63 -5.83 17.13 25.50
C ILE A 63 -5.83 18.57 24.95
N PRO A 64 -5.88 19.61 25.81
CA PRO A 64 -6.00 21.01 25.37
C PRO A 64 -4.75 21.57 24.67
N VAL A 65 -3.66 20.79 24.59
CA VAL A 65 -2.38 21.21 24.00
C VAL A 65 -2.38 21.05 22.46
N LEU A 66 -3.27 20.23 21.92
CA LEU A 66 -3.28 19.86 20.50
C LEU A 66 -3.83 20.97 19.61
N LYS A 67 -3.36 21.03 18.36
CA LYS A 67 -3.78 22.05 17.40
C LYS A 67 -5.20 21.80 16.91
N SER A 68 -5.95 22.86 16.64
CA SER A 68 -7.31 22.76 16.07
C SER A 68 -7.35 22.04 14.72
N LEU A 69 -6.26 22.09 13.96
CA LEU A 69 -6.12 21.36 12.69
C LEU A 69 -6.20 19.83 12.87
N THR A 70 -5.71 19.28 13.99
CA THR A 70 -5.84 17.82 14.26
C THR A 70 -7.30 17.41 14.34
N LEU A 71 -8.09 18.16 15.11
CA LEU A 71 -9.51 17.89 15.35
C LEU A 71 -10.29 18.02 14.04
N GLN A 72 -10.01 19.07 13.26
CA GLN A 72 -10.62 19.25 11.95
C GLN A 72 -10.31 18.06 11.02
N ALA A 73 -9.04 17.65 10.93
CA ALA A 73 -8.66 16.53 10.06
C ALA A 73 -9.30 15.20 10.47
N ILE A 74 -9.44 14.94 11.78
CA ILE A 74 -10.14 13.76 12.31
C ILE A 74 -11.64 13.81 11.98
N GLU A 75 -12.26 15.00 12.03
CA GLU A 75 -13.64 15.18 11.62
C GLU A 75 -13.83 14.87 10.13
N GLU A 76 -12.93 15.35 9.27
CA GLU A 76 -12.95 15.07 7.84
C GLU A 76 -12.78 13.56 7.56
N GLU A 77 -11.84 12.89 8.25
CA GLU A 77 -11.62 11.44 8.12
C GLU A 77 -12.85 10.63 8.55
N SER A 78 -13.51 11.02 9.65
CA SER A 78 -14.71 10.33 10.14
C SER A 78 -15.88 10.39 9.15
N HIS A 79 -15.95 11.44 8.32
CA HIS A 79 -16.94 11.57 7.26
C HIS A 79 -16.55 10.81 5.98
N SER A 80 -15.42 10.10 5.98
CA SER A 80 -14.82 9.43 4.82
C SER A 80 -14.38 10.37 3.70
N ASP A 81 -14.19 11.67 3.99
CA ASP A 81 -13.58 12.61 3.05
C ASP A 81 -12.06 12.63 3.22
N PHE A 82 -11.43 11.57 2.72
CA PHE A 82 -9.98 11.40 2.83
C PHE A 82 -9.18 12.44 2.03
N LEU A 83 -9.78 13.09 1.02
CA LEU A 83 -9.07 14.10 0.25
C LEU A 83 -8.92 15.40 1.05
N LEU A 84 -10.01 15.84 1.68
CA LEU A 84 -9.96 17.03 2.52
C LEU A 84 -9.06 16.80 3.73
N ALA A 85 -9.21 15.65 4.40
CA ALA A 85 -8.36 15.25 5.51
C ALA A 85 -6.87 15.23 5.12
N LEU A 86 -6.54 14.67 3.95
CA LEU A 86 -5.17 14.66 3.44
C LEU A 86 -4.61 16.08 3.28
N ASN A 87 -5.38 16.99 2.69
CA ASN A 87 -4.95 18.38 2.51
C ASN A 87 -4.75 19.05 3.88
N THR A 88 -5.66 18.85 4.83
CA THR A 88 -5.55 19.39 6.18
C THR A 88 -4.29 18.88 6.90
N TYR A 89 -3.98 17.58 6.81
CA TYR A 89 -2.74 17.04 7.37
C TYR A 89 -1.48 17.59 6.70
N VAL A 90 -1.46 17.72 5.37
CA VAL A 90 -0.34 18.33 4.65
C VAL A 90 -0.17 19.79 5.07
N THR A 91 -1.26 20.55 5.18
CA THR A 91 -1.19 21.94 5.65
C THR A 91 -0.68 22.05 7.08
N ALA A 92 -1.02 21.10 7.95
CA ALA A 92 -0.50 21.06 9.32
C ALA A 92 1.02 20.81 9.35
N LEU A 93 1.50 19.87 8.53
CA LEU A 93 2.93 19.58 8.38
C LEU A 93 3.72 20.78 7.81
N GLU A 94 3.14 21.50 6.84
CA GLU A 94 3.77 22.68 6.24
C GLU A 94 3.77 23.90 7.17
N GLN A 95 2.72 24.10 7.97
CA GLN A 95 2.60 25.23 8.88
C GLN A 95 3.43 25.07 10.15
N TYR A 96 3.68 23.82 10.58
CA TYR A 96 4.43 23.51 11.79
C TYR A 96 5.61 22.56 11.50
N PRO A 97 6.62 22.99 10.72
CA PRO A 97 7.79 22.17 10.44
C PRO A 97 8.64 21.99 11.70
N ILE A 98 9.17 20.79 11.89
CA ILE A 98 10.18 20.50 12.92
C ILE A 98 11.50 21.14 12.48
N VAL A 99 11.80 22.34 13.00
CA VAL A 99 13.12 22.98 12.82
C VAL A 99 14.02 22.55 13.98
N GLU A 100 15.17 21.95 13.68
CA GLU A 100 16.11 21.38 14.67
C GLU A 100 16.63 22.40 15.72
N GLU A 101 16.50 23.72 15.47
CA GLU A 101 17.17 24.76 16.26
C GLU A 101 16.28 25.52 17.27
N THR A 102 14.95 25.33 17.28
CA THR A 102 14.06 26.07 18.20
C THR A 102 13.26 25.13 19.08
N SER A 103 13.70 24.93 20.33
CA SER A 103 12.90 24.50 21.50
C SER A 103 11.61 23.74 21.16
N ASN A 104 11.71 22.63 20.42
CA ASN A 104 10.53 21.88 20.03
C ASN A 104 10.01 21.18 21.28
N SER A 105 8.77 21.50 21.66
CA SER A 105 8.08 20.76 22.71
C SER A 105 7.96 19.30 22.25
N PRO A 106 8.30 18.31 23.09
CA PRO A 106 8.26 16.90 22.69
C PRO A 106 6.82 16.44 22.32
N ILE A 107 5.81 17.20 22.75
CA ILE A 107 4.40 17.01 22.36
C ILE A 107 4.15 17.30 20.87
N LEU A 108 4.87 18.27 20.28
CA LEU A 108 4.75 18.61 18.86
C LEU A 108 5.32 17.49 17.97
N GLU A 109 6.36 16.81 18.43
CA GLU A 109 6.93 15.65 17.72
C GLU A 109 5.92 14.50 17.66
N LEU A 110 5.26 14.19 18.78
CA LEU A 110 4.18 13.20 18.83
C LEU A 110 2.99 13.56 17.92
N GLU A 111 2.62 14.84 17.87
CA GLU A 111 1.55 15.33 17.00
C GLU A 111 1.94 15.24 15.52
N HIS A 112 3.20 15.53 15.19
CA HIS A 112 3.73 15.40 13.83
C HIS A 112 3.82 13.93 13.38
N GLU A 113 4.22 13.01 14.26
CA GLU A 113 4.15 11.57 14.01
C GLU A 113 2.71 11.13 13.71
N PHE A 114 1.76 11.60 14.52
CA PHE A 114 0.34 11.34 14.30
C PHE A 114 -0.14 11.89 12.94
N TRP A 115 0.20 13.13 12.58
CA TRP A 115 -0.14 13.69 11.26
C TRP A 115 0.45 12.88 10.12
N THR A 116 1.72 12.48 10.23
CA THR A 116 2.39 11.67 9.22
C THR A 116 1.68 10.34 9.03
N GLN A 117 1.41 9.59 10.11
CA GLN A 117 0.68 8.32 10.04
C GLN A 117 -0.72 8.50 9.45
N SER A 118 -1.39 9.59 9.82
CA SER A 118 -2.75 9.90 9.35
C SER A 118 -2.80 10.21 7.86
N MET A 119 -1.85 11.01 7.41
CA MET A 119 -1.67 11.36 6.00
C MET A 119 -1.41 10.09 5.16
N LEU A 120 -0.53 9.20 5.62
CA LEU A 120 -0.24 7.93 4.95
C LEU A 120 -1.47 7.02 4.86
N ASN A 121 -2.26 6.92 5.94
CA ASN A 121 -3.52 6.19 5.91
C ASN A 121 -4.49 6.80 4.86
N CYS A 122 -4.65 8.13 4.82
CA CYS A 122 -5.49 8.79 3.82
C CYS A 122 -5.01 8.50 2.39
N CYS A 123 -3.69 8.54 2.13
CA CYS A 123 -3.12 8.15 0.85
C CYS A 123 -3.45 6.69 0.47
N ASN A 124 -3.37 5.77 1.43
CA ASN A 124 -3.73 4.36 1.24
C ASN A 124 -5.23 4.15 1.00
N GLN A 125 -6.11 4.99 1.56
CA GLN A 125 -7.56 4.96 1.28
C GLN A 125 -7.89 5.55 -0.11
N LEU A 126 -7.07 6.46 -0.62
CA LEU A 126 -7.23 7.11 -1.93
C LEU A 126 -6.46 6.42 -3.07
N ASN A 127 -5.73 5.34 -2.77
CA ASN A 127 -4.78 4.67 -3.68
C ASN A 127 -3.77 5.62 -4.33
N ASN A 128 -3.36 6.66 -3.59
CA ASN A 128 -2.39 7.62 -4.07
C ASN A 128 -0.96 7.20 -3.70
N TRP A 129 -0.46 6.22 -4.44
CA TRP A 129 0.82 5.59 -4.16
C TRP A 129 2.02 6.52 -4.42
N THR A 130 1.91 7.45 -5.38
CA THR A 130 2.99 8.36 -5.76
C THR A 130 3.27 9.39 -4.66
N ILE A 131 2.24 10.03 -4.12
CA ILE A 131 2.39 10.97 -2.99
C ILE A 131 2.90 10.24 -1.76
N MET A 132 2.37 9.05 -1.49
CA MET A 132 2.80 8.23 -0.35
C MET A 132 4.29 7.88 -0.43
N SER A 133 4.75 7.38 -1.58
CA SER A 133 6.16 7.05 -1.78
C SER A 133 7.06 8.28 -1.69
N LYS A 134 6.68 9.41 -2.31
CA LYS A 134 7.49 10.64 -2.28
C LYS A 134 7.64 11.22 -0.87
N HIS A 135 6.59 11.15 -0.05
CA HIS A 135 6.65 11.65 1.33
C HIS A 135 7.48 10.75 2.24
N ILE A 136 7.49 9.43 2.02
CA ILE A 136 8.34 8.51 2.79
C ILE A 136 9.81 8.66 2.35
N PHE A 137 10.04 8.68 1.03
CA PHE A 137 11.37 8.71 0.41
C PHE A 137 11.80 10.15 0.05
N ILE A 138 11.85 11.04 1.03
CA ILE A 138 12.43 12.38 0.83
C ILE A 138 13.94 12.22 0.66
N ALA A 139 14.46 12.65 -0.50
CA ALA A 139 15.84 12.83 -1.02
C ALA A 139 17.03 12.01 -0.46
N ASN A 140 17.08 11.68 0.84
CA ASN A 140 18.17 10.97 1.52
C ASN A 140 17.70 9.75 2.33
N THR A 141 16.41 9.40 2.31
CA THR A 141 15.88 8.24 3.02
C THR A 141 15.95 6.99 2.14
N THR A 142 16.59 5.94 2.64
CA THR A 142 16.64 4.61 2.01
C THR A 142 15.95 3.58 2.91
N PHE A 143 15.68 2.37 2.39
CA PHE A 143 15.15 1.28 3.22
C PHE A 143 16.02 0.96 4.44
N ASP A 144 17.34 1.21 4.37
CA ASP A 144 18.23 1.06 5.51
C ASP A 144 18.03 2.15 6.58
N THR A 145 17.72 3.38 6.16
CA THR A 145 17.36 4.44 7.11
C THR A 145 16.05 4.11 7.84
N LEU A 146 15.06 3.55 7.15
CA LEU A 146 13.79 3.12 7.75
C LEU A 146 13.97 2.00 8.77
N TRP A 147 15.02 1.19 8.63
CA TRP A 147 15.38 0.15 9.58
C TRP A 147 16.01 0.69 10.88
N SER A 148 16.46 1.95 10.88
CA SER A 148 17.28 2.49 11.96
C SER A 148 16.46 2.91 13.19
N ASN A 149 15.17 3.22 13.03
CA ASN A 149 14.27 3.61 14.12
C ASN A 149 13.07 2.65 14.21
N ALA A 150 12.72 2.24 15.44
CA ALA A 150 11.55 1.40 15.71
C ALA A 150 10.23 2.02 15.24
N TYR A 151 10.07 3.35 15.36
CA TYR A 151 8.88 4.04 14.84
C TYR A 151 8.79 3.91 13.31
N GLN A 152 9.89 4.17 12.60
CA GLN A 152 9.95 4.08 11.15
C GLN A 152 9.72 2.64 10.67
N LEU A 153 10.30 1.66 11.36
CA LEU A 153 10.14 0.25 11.05
C LEU A 153 8.69 -0.25 11.21
N ASN A 154 7.99 0.17 12.27
CA ASN A 154 6.64 -0.32 12.56
C ASN A 154 5.56 0.46 11.79
N TYR A 155 5.73 1.77 11.62
CA TYR A 155 4.68 2.63 11.08
C TYR A 155 4.91 3.05 9.62
N LEU A 156 6.16 3.34 9.21
CA LEU A 156 6.44 3.78 7.84
C LEU A 156 6.71 2.61 6.89
N MET A 157 7.42 1.57 7.35
CA MET A 157 7.79 0.41 6.53
C MET A 157 6.60 -0.29 5.84
N PRO A 158 5.46 -0.54 6.52
CA PRO A 158 4.31 -1.17 5.87
C PRO A 158 3.80 -0.34 4.68
N TYR A 159 3.70 0.98 4.84
CA TYR A 159 3.27 1.88 3.77
C TYR A 159 4.32 1.99 2.67
N ALA A 160 5.61 2.00 3.01
CA ALA A 160 6.72 2.09 2.05
C ALA A 160 6.75 0.88 1.11
N ILE A 161 6.68 -0.34 1.67
CA ILE A 161 6.64 -1.57 0.89
C ILE A 161 5.38 -1.59 0.03
N ARG A 162 4.21 -1.28 0.62
CA ARG A 162 2.93 -1.27 -0.10
C ARG A 162 2.91 -0.26 -1.24
N SER A 163 3.35 0.99 -1.03
CA SER A 163 3.37 2.00 -2.10
C SER A 163 4.28 1.60 -3.25
N LYS A 164 5.52 1.18 -2.95
CA LYS A 164 6.48 0.82 -3.99
C LYS A 164 6.01 -0.43 -4.75
N LEU A 165 5.49 -1.44 -4.07
CA LEU A 165 4.95 -2.64 -4.71
C LEU A 165 3.75 -2.33 -5.61
N LYS A 166 2.82 -1.48 -5.15
CA LYS A 166 1.66 -1.07 -5.95
C LYS A 166 2.05 -0.24 -7.17
N LEU A 167 3.04 0.64 -7.04
CA LEU A 167 3.62 1.37 -8.17
C LEU A 167 4.35 0.44 -9.16
N LEU A 168 5.04 -0.59 -8.69
CA LEU A 168 5.65 -1.59 -9.57
C LEU A 168 4.60 -2.35 -10.40
N ILE A 169 3.46 -2.67 -9.80
CA ILE A 169 2.40 -3.44 -10.47
C ILE A 169 1.54 -2.56 -11.39
N SER A 170 1.14 -1.36 -10.93
CA SER A 170 0.14 -0.51 -11.61
C SER A 170 0.69 0.79 -12.19
N GLY A 171 1.95 1.14 -11.90
CA GLY A 171 2.54 2.41 -12.30
C GLY A 171 2.91 2.47 -13.78
N SER A 172 3.14 3.69 -14.26
CA SER A 172 3.69 3.94 -15.59
C SER A 172 5.15 3.48 -15.69
N GLU A 173 5.68 3.27 -16.90
CA GLU A 173 7.06 2.78 -17.11
C GLU A 173 8.11 3.60 -16.35
N GLN A 174 7.92 4.91 -16.26
CA GLN A 174 8.83 5.80 -15.51
C GLN A 174 8.75 5.56 -14.00
N GLU A 175 7.54 5.42 -13.46
CA GLU A 175 7.32 5.17 -12.04
C GLU A 175 7.82 3.79 -11.61
N GLN A 176 7.76 2.80 -12.51
CA GLN A 176 8.31 1.46 -12.30
C GLN A 176 9.85 1.48 -12.20
N LEU A 177 10.53 2.22 -13.08
CA LEU A 177 11.99 2.40 -13.02
C LEU A 177 12.44 3.05 -11.71
N GLU A 178 11.70 4.06 -11.25
CA GLU A 178 11.97 4.72 -9.97
C GLU A 178 11.80 3.79 -8.75
N GLN A 179 11.16 2.62 -8.94
CA GLN A 179 10.97 1.62 -7.87
C GLN A 179 12.00 0.48 -7.90
N GLU A 180 13.04 0.55 -8.74
CA GLU A 180 14.15 -0.42 -8.73
C GLU A 180 14.79 -0.58 -7.34
N ASP A 181 14.74 0.46 -6.49
CA ASP A 181 15.20 0.39 -5.10
C ASP A 181 14.57 -0.76 -4.30
N LEU A 182 13.27 -1.03 -4.49
CA LEU A 182 12.58 -2.13 -3.80
C LEU A 182 13.09 -3.47 -4.31
N CYS A 183 13.28 -3.60 -5.62
CA CYS A 183 13.84 -4.78 -6.24
C CYS A 183 15.26 -5.06 -5.74
N GLN A 184 16.10 -4.03 -5.68
CA GLN A 184 17.45 -4.12 -5.14
C GLN A 184 17.43 -4.51 -3.65
N PHE A 185 16.53 -3.92 -2.86
CA PHE A 185 16.37 -4.24 -1.45
C PHE A 185 16.02 -5.72 -1.25
N PHE A 186 14.95 -6.23 -1.88
CA PHE A 186 14.55 -7.64 -1.73
C PHE A 186 15.58 -8.61 -2.33
N ASN A 187 16.21 -8.27 -3.46
CA ASN A 187 17.25 -9.11 -4.04
C ASN A 187 18.50 -9.15 -3.14
N SER A 188 18.88 -8.05 -2.50
CA SER A 188 20.00 -8.00 -1.56
C SER A 188 19.79 -8.90 -0.33
N LEU A 189 18.54 -9.00 0.15
CA LEU A 189 18.16 -9.94 1.21
C LEU A 189 18.29 -11.40 0.74
N SER A 190 18.08 -11.67 -0.54
CA SER A 190 18.15 -13.03 -1.12
C SER A 190 19.56 -13.48 -1.50
N ALA A 191 20.43 -12.57 -1.97
CA ALA A 191 21.72 -12.89 -2.60
C ALA A 191 22.77 -13.48 -1.66
N ILE A 192 22.58 -13.35 -0.34
CA ILE A 192 23.55 -13.80 0.67
C ILE A 192 23.62 -15.33 0.79
N SER A 193 22.67 -16.09 0.24
CA SER A 193 22.80 -17.56 0.20
C SER A 193 24.00 -18.05 -0.61
N ASN A 194 24.53 -17.23 -1.53
CA ASN A 194 25.57 -17.64 -2.47
C ASN A 194 26.93 -16.99 -2.19
N ALA A 195 27.00 -16.01 -1.27
CA ALA A 195 28.22 -15.29 -0.91
C ALA A 195 28.83 -15.83 0.39
N SER A 196 29.10 -17.14 0.41
CA SER A 196 30.02 -17.77 1.37
C SER A 196 31.48 -17.50 0.97
N SER A 197 31.84 -16.23 0.76
CA SER A 197 33.19 -15.79 0.41
C SER A 197 33.76 -14.92 1.52
N LEU A 198 34.35 -15.61 2.49
CA LEU A 198 35.45 -15.24 3.39
C LEU A 198 35.58 -13.78 3.93
N THR A 199 35.51 -13.72 5.26
CA THR A 199 36.42 -13.03 6.20
C THR A 199 36.24 -11.56 6.59
N THR A 200 35.24 -10.82 6.10
CA THR A 200 34.90 -9.49 6.69
C THR A 200 33.40 -9.23 6.86
N ALA A 201 32.54 -10.18 6.50
CA ALA A 201 31.09 -9.98 6.39
C ALA A 201 30.27 -10.39 7.63
N THR A 202 30.89 -10.78 8.75
CA THR A 202 30.16 -11.41 9.87
C THR A 202 29.13 -10.47 10.52
N SER A 203 29.43 -9.19 10.73
CA SER A 203 28.50 -8.22 11.34
C SER A 203 27.37 -7.75 10.40
N ASN A 204 27.66 -7.58 9.11
CA ASN A 204 26.64 -7.19 8.11
C ASN A 204 25.76 -8.39 7.70
N SER A 205 26.27 -9.62 7.79
CA SER A 205 25.50 -10.83 7.51
C SER A 205 24.45 -11.13 8.58
N GLU A 206 24.77 -10.93 9.87
CA GLU A 206 23.84 -11.13 10.98
C GLU A 206 22.69 -10.12 10.93
N THR A 207 23.00 -8.84 10.72
CA THR A 207 21.98 -7.79 10.59
C THR A 207 21.10 -8.01 9.36
N THR A 208 21.66 -8.50 8.25
CA THR A 208 20.87 -8.81 7.05
C THR A 208 20.03 -10.07 7.22
N PHE A 209 20.50 -11.08 7.96
CA PHE A 209 19.69 -12.25 8.31
C PHE A 209 18.49 -11.86 9.19
N VAL A 210 18.69 -10.99 10.19
CA VAL A 210 17.60 -10.46 11.02
C VAL A 210 16.62 -9.65 10.18
N LYS A 211 17.12 -8.79 9.28
CA LYS A 211 16.29 -8.03 8.32
C LYS A 211 15.43 -8.97 7.47
N ARG A 212 16.06 -9.98 6.88
CA ARG A 212 15.39 -10.99 6.05
C ARG A 212 14.31 -11.72 6.83
N SER A 213 14.66 -12.30 7.99
CA SER A 213 13.73 -13.07 8.81
C SER A 213 12.52 -12.24 9.26
N TYR A 214 12.75 -10.98 9.61
CA TYR A 214 11.66 -10.05 9.94
C TYR A 214 10.74 -9.78 8.74
N ILE A 215 11.30 -9.45 7.57
CA ILE A 215 10.50 -9.17 6.37
C ILE A 215 9.74 -10.41 5.90
N GLU A 216 10.38 -11.59 5.89
CA GLU A 216 9.73 -12.86 5.57
C GLU A 216 8.55 -13.13 6.51
N LYS A 217 8.71 -12.85 7.81
CA LYS A 217 7.65 -13.05 8.81
C LYS A 217 6.51 -12.03 8.70
N GLN A 218 6.82 -10.76 8.47
CA GLN A 218 5.82 -9.68 8.52
C GLN A 218 5.10 -9.45 7.19
N TYR A 219 5.78 -9.67 6.06
CA TYR A 219 5.25 -9.34 4.72
C TYR A 219 5.35 -10.52 3.74
N PRO A 220 4.87 -11.73 4.10
CA PRO A 220 5.01 -12.90 3.22
C PRO A 220 4.18 -12.78 1.94
N PHE A 221 3.04 -12.08 1.99
CA PHE A 221 2.17 -11.90 0.83
C PHE A 221 2.75 -10.92 -0.19
N GLU A 222 3.30 -9.81 0.28
CA GLU A 222 3.99 -8.83 -0.54
C GLU A 222 5.22 -9.46 -1.22
N LEU A 223 5.96 -10.32 -0.51
CA LEU A 223 7.05 -11.11 -1.10
C LEU A 223 6.54 -12.09 -2.17
N ALA A 224 5.45 -12.83 -1.91
CA ALA A 224 4.87 -13.74 -2.90
C ALA A 224 4.47 -12.99 -4.18
N THR A 225 3.85 -11.82 -4.03
CA THR A 225 3.44 -10.95 -5.15
C THR A 225 4.64 -10.38 -5.88
N PHE A 226 5.70 -10.00 -5.17
CA PHE A 226 6.94 -9.52 -5.75
C PHE A 226 7.67 -10.59 -6.57
N PHE A 227 7.81 -11.81 -6.03
CA PHE A 227 8.43 -12.91 -6.79
C PHE A 227 7.56 -13.35 -7.97
N LEU A 228 6.24 -13.22 -7.84
CA LEU A 228 5.34 -13.40 -8.98
C LEU A 228 5.61 -12.38 -10.09
N TYR A 229 5.77 -11.10 -9.73
CA TYR A 229 6.16 -10.05 -10.68
C TYR A 229 7.52 -10.33 -11.35
N GLN A 230 8.50 -10.85 -10.59
CA GLN A 230 9.79 -11.30 -11.13
C GLN A 230 9.72 -12.62 -11.93
N LYS A 231 8.56 -13.28 -11.98
CA LYS A 231 8.33 -14.60 -12.61
C LYS A 231 9.12 -15.75 -11.98
N ASP A 232 9.54 -15.59 -10.73
CA ASP A 232 10.05 -16.69 -9.91
C ASP A 232 8.85 -17.38 -9.22
N PHE A 233 8.19 -18.27 -9.96
CA PHE A 233 6.98 -18.95 -9.50
C PHE A 233 7.25 -19.88 -8.32
N ASP A 234 8.43 -20.49 -8.22
CA ASP A 234 8.79 -21.40 -7.13
C ASP A 234 8.89 -20.64 -5.80
N ARG A 235 9.58 -19.49 -5.79
CA ARG A 235 9.63 -18.64 -4.59
C ARG A 235 8.27 -18.05 -4.25
N SER A 236 7.52 -17.61 -5.26
CA SER A 236 6.16 -17.11 -5.05
C SER A 236 5.27 -18.15 -4.37
N LYS A 237 5.33 -19.41 -4.82
CA LYS A 237 4.61 -20.55 -4.23
C LYS A 237 5.01 -20.83 -2.78
N TYR A 238 6.31 -20.77 -2.48
CA TYR A 238 6.79 -20.92 -1.11
C TYR A 238 6.21 -19.84 -0.18
N TYR A 239 6.30 -18.57 -0.58
CA TYR A 239 5.86 -17.46 0.28
C TYR A 239 4.33 -17.40 0.42
N ILE A 240 3.55 -17.78 -0.59
CA ILE A 240 2.09 -17.82 -0.45
C ILE A 240 1.64 -18.94 0.49
N GLN A 241 2.29 -20.10 0.46
CA GLN A 241 2.03 -21.18 1.41
C GLN A 241 2.37 -20.73 2.82
N TYR A 242 3.53 -20.08 2.99
CA TYR A 242 3.93 -19.52 4.27
C TYR A 242 2.95 -18.42 4.77
N ALA A 243 2.46 -17.54 3.88
CA ALA A 243 1.46 -16.54 4.22
C ALA A 243 0.14 -17.16 4.73
N LYS A 244 -0.31 -18.26 4.11
CA LYS A 244 -1.49 -19.02 4.57
C LYS A 244 -1.28 -19.65 5.94
N GLU A 245 -0.09 -20.18 6.22
CA GLU A 245 0.25 -20.72 7.54
C GLU A 245 0.29 -19.62 8.61
N GLN A 246 0.94 -18.48 8.32
CA GLN A 246 0.94 -17.32 9.22
C GLN A 246 -0.47 -16.79 9.47
N PHE A 247 -1.31 -16.76 8.45
CA PHE A 247 -2.73 -16.41 8.59
C PHE A 247 -3.44 -17.33 9.59
N LEU A 248 -3.27 -18.65 9.49
CA LEU A 248 -3.93 -19.61 10.40
C LEU A 248 -3.46 -19.42 11.84
N LEU A 249 -2.15 -19.20 12.04
CA LEU A 249 -1.59 -18.90 13.35
C LEU A 249 -2.19 -17.62 13.93
N HIS A 250 -2.18 -16.53 13.16
CA HIS A 250 -2.75 -15.26 13.58
C HIS A 250 -4.25 -15.36 13.87
N TRP A 251 -5.02 -16.02 13.01
CA TRP A 251 -6.45 -16.24 13.19
C TRP A 251 -6.77 -17.01 14.47
N SER A 252 -5.94 -18.00 14.82
CA SER A 252 -6.11 -18.78 16.05
C SER A 252 -5.87 -17.97 17.33
N GLN A 253 -5.04 -16.92 17.25
CA GLN A 253 -4.70 -16.05 18.38
C GLN A 253 -5.76 -14.95 18.61
N LEU A 254 -6.56 -14.63 17.59
CA LEU A 254 -7.57 -13.58 17.70
C LEU A 254 -8.72 -13.99 18.63
N SER A 255 -9.02 -13.12 19.58
CA SER A 255 -10.21 -13.26 20.43
C SER A 255 -11.48 -13.25 19.58
N ARG A 256 -12.44 -14.11 19.94
CA ARG A 256 -13.76 -14.17 19.29
C ARG A 256 -14.54 -12.85 19.42
N LEU A 257 -14.23 -12.04 20.44
CA LEU A 257 -14.89 -10.77 20.73
C LEU A 257 -14.36 -9.60 19.87
N ASN A 258 -13.16 -9.74 19.29
CA ASN A 258 -12.61 -8.70 18.41
C ASN A 258 -13.21 -8.82 17.00
N GLU A 259 -14.44 -8.35 16.83
CA GLU A 259 -15.16 -8.43 15.55
C GLU A 259 -14.40 -7.72 14.43
N TYR A 260 -13.89 -6.52 14.70
CA TYR A 260 -13.17 -5.73 13.70
C TYR A 260 -11.88 -6.42 13.26
N GLY A 261 -11.03 -6.83 14.21
CA GLY A 261 -9.77 -7.52 13.89
C GLY A 261 -10.03 -8.78 13.06
N ARG A 262 -11.04 -9.58 13.42
CA ARG A 262 -11.42 -10.76 12.65
C ARG A 262 -11.96 -10.41 11.26
N LYS A 263 -12.73 -9.33 11.13
CA LYS A 263 -13.23 -8.85 9.84
C LYS A 263 -12.08 -8.41 8.92
N THR A 264 -11.06 -7.72 9.44
CA THR A 264 -9.90 -7.31 8.64
C THR A 264 -9.05 -8.52 8.25
N THR A 265 -8.79 -9.43 9.19
CA THR A 265 -8.00 -10.65 8.92
C THR A 265 -8.68 -11.54 7.89
N ILE A 266 -9.98 -11.79 7.99
CA ILE A 266 -10.68 -12.70 7.05
C ILE A 266 -10.71 -12.17 5.61
N GLN A 267 -10.66 -10.85 5.43
CA GLN A 267 -10.60 -10.23 4.10
C GLN A 267 -9.29 -10.55 3.36
N LEU A 268 -8.20 -10.89 4.07
CA LEU A 268 -6.92 -11.27 3.46
C LEU A 268 -6.95 -12.66 2.80
N ILE A 269 -7.91 -13.52 3.15
CA ILE A 269 -7.99 -14.88 2.60
C ILE A 269 -8.19 -14.86 1.09
N GLN A 270 -9.03 -13.95 0.60
CA GLN A 270 -9.37 -13.88 -0.82
C GLN A 270 -8.13 -13.64 -1.70
N PRO A 271 -7.33 -12.57 -1.51
CA PRO A 271 -6.13 -12.38 -2.31
C PRO A 271 -5.12 -13.51 -2.13
N TYR A 272 -5.06 -14.17 -0.96
CA TYR A 272 -4.15 -15.30 -0.75
C TYR A 272 -4.57 -16.54 -1.54
N HIS A 273 -5.88 -16.79 -1.60
CA HIS A 273 -6.43 -17.91 -2.34
C HIS A 273 -6.31 -17.69 -3.85
N GLU A 274 -6.60 -16.49 -4.34
CA GLU A 274 -6.52 -16.17 -5.77
C GLU A 274 -5.08 -16.26 -6.32
N LEU A 275 -4.08 -15.81 -5.55
CA LEU A 275 -2.67 -15.95 -5.95
C LEU A 275 -2.25 -17.42 -6.03
N ASP A 276 -2.59 -18.22 -5.02
CA ASP A 276 -2.29 -19.66 -5.04
C ASP A 276 -3.04 -20.40 -6.15
N GLN A 277 -4.31 -20.08 -6.38
CA GLN A 277 -5.10 -20.59 -7.49
C GLN A 277 -4.44 -20.25 -8.83
N PHE A 278 -3.94 -19.02 -8.99
CA PHE A 278 -3.23 -18.60 -10.18
C PHE A 278 -1.93 -19.39 -10.41
N LEU A 279 -1.11 -19.56 -9.37
CA LEU A 279 0.11 -20.38 -9.46
C LEU A 279 -0.19 -21.84 -9.80
N VAL A 280 -1.20 -22.43 -9.16
CA VAL A 280 -1.66 -23.79 -9.46
C VAL A 280 -2.15 -23.88 -10.91
N PHE A 281 -2.88 -22.88 -11.41
CA PHE A 281 -3.30 -22.83 -12.81
C PHE A 281 -2.11 -22.80 -13.77
N LEU A 282 -1.08 -21.99 -13.47
CA LEU A 282 0.14 -21.93 -14.28
C LEU A 282 0.87 -23.28 -14.33
N GLU A 283 1.02 -23.96 -13.19
CA GLU A 283 1.66 -25.28 -13.12
C GLU A 283 0.93 -26.33 -13.96
N HIS A 284 -0.41 -26.38 -13.86
CA HIS A 284 -1.22 -27.34 -14.61
C HIS A 284 -1.22 -27.08 -16.12
N ASN A 285 -1.08 -25.82 -16.54
CA ASN A 285 -1.10 -25.42 -17.95
C ASN A 285 0.29 -25.20 -18.55
N LEU A 286 1.36 -25.42 -17.79
CA LEU A 286 2.75 -25.30 -18.23
C LEU A 286 3.07 -26.11 -19.50
N PRO A 287 2.54 -27.34 -19.71
CA PRO A 287 2.73 -28.07 -20.95
C PRO A 287 2.07 -27.39 -22.16
N LEU A 288 0.90 -26.78 -21.97
CA LEU A 288 0.22 -26.03 -23.02
C LEU A 288 0.95 -24.73 -23.34
N LEU A 289 1.42 -24.00 -22.32
CA LEU A 289 2.22 -22.78 -22.48
C LEU A 289 3.50 -23.07 -23.27
N LYS A 290 4.24 -24.14 -22.94
CA LYS A 290 5.41 -24.58 -23.72
C LYS A 290 5.05 -24.91 -25.17
N ASN A 291 3.88 -25.48 -25.42
CA ASN A 291 3.42 -25.76 -26.77
C ASN A 291 3.05 -24.48 -27.53
N LEU A 292 2.54 -23.46 -26.86
CA LEU A 292 2.23 -22.15 -27.45
C LEU A 292 3.54 -21.39 -27.74
N GLU A 293 4.44 -21.25 -26.76
CA GLU A 293 5.72 -20.54 -26.89
C GLU A 293 6.59 -21.10 -28.04
N ASN A 294 6.68 -22.43 -28.15
CA ASN A 294 7.43 -23.08 -29.23
C ASN A 294 6.80 -22.89 -30.63
N ARG A 295 5.51 -22.54 -30.73
CA ARG A 295 4.76 -22.44 -31.98
C ARG A 295 4.59 -21.03 -32.52
N TYR A 296 4.71 -19.99 -31.69
CA TYR A 296 4.86 -18.60 -32.17
C TYR A 296 6.08 -18.40 -33.07
N LEU A 297 7.07 -19.30 -33.01
CA LEU A 297 8.23 -19.35 -33.89
C LEU A 297 7.96 -20.06 -35.23
N THR A 298 6.83 -20.77 -35.38
CA THR A 298 6.50 -21.57 -36.56
C THR A 298 5.04 -21.34 -37.01
N ASN A 299 4.80 -20.39 -37.92
CA ASN A 299 3.49 -20.09 -38.54
C ASN A 299 2.71 -21.35 -38.98
N ASN A 300 1.86 -21.93 -38.12
CA ASN A 300 1.08 -23.12 -38.43
C ASN A 300 -0.42 -22.90 -38.19
N LYS A 301 -1.27 -23.36 -39.12
CA LYS A 301 -2.74 -23.18 -39.05
C LYS A 301 -3.41 -23.85 -37.83
N ASN A 302 -2.69 -24.68 -37.07
CA ASN A 302 -3.20 -25.32 -35.86
C ASN A 302 -3.12 -24.40 -34.62
N ASP A 303 -2.52 -23.22 -34.73
CA ASP A 303 -2.24 -22.30 -33.61
C ASP A 303 -3.52 -21.70 -33.00
N ILE A 304 -4.55 -21.48 -33.82
CA ILE A 304 -5.86 -20.94 -33.40
C ILE A 304 -6.53 -21.90 -32.40
N THR A 305 -6.58 -23.20 -32.71
CA THR A 305 -7.26 -24.19 -31.87
C THR A 305 -6.64 -24.37 -30.48
N THR A 306 -5.31 -24.26 -30.37
CA THR A 306 -4.62 -24.36 -29.08
C THR A 306 -4.75 -23.09 -28.24
N ARG A 307 -4.77 -21.92 -28.89
CA ARG A 307 -5.01 -20.64 -28.23
C ARG A 307 -6.43 -20.56 -27.68
N ASP A 308 -7.42 -20.92 -28.50
CA ASP A 308 -8.83 -20.92 -28.10
C ASP A 308 -9.08 -21.88 -26.93
N LEU A 309 -8.45 -23.06 -26.95
CA LEU A 309 -8.53 -24.02 -25.84
C LEU A 309 -7.85 -23.51 -24.55
N PHE A 310 -6.77 -22.75 -24.67
CA PHE A 310 -6.13 -22.12 -23.52
C PHE A 310 -6.99 -20.98 -22.94
N LEU A 311 -7.60 -20.17 -23.80
CA LEU A 311 -8.53 -19.10 -23.39
C LEU A 311 -9.79 -19.66 -22.74
N GLU A 312 -10.35 -20.76 -23.27
CA GLU A 312 -11.47 -21.46 -22.64
C GLU A 312 -11.11 -21.92 -21.22
N ARG A 313 -9.88 -22.43 -21.01
CA ARG A 313 -9.38 -22.81 -19.68
C ARG A 313 -9.19 -21.61 -18.77
N ILE A 314 -8.64 -20.49 -19.25
CA ILE A 314 -8.55 -19.26 -18.45
C ILE A 314 -9.94 -18.84 -17.99
N HIS A 315 -10.92 -18.83 -18.90
CA HIS A 315 -12.27 -18.42 -18.56
C HIS A 315 -12.91 -19.37 -17.54
N LYS A 316 -12.81 -20.69 -17.76
CA LYS A 316 -13.43 -21.71 -16.92
C LYS A 316 -12.74 -21.86 -15.56
N ASP A 317 -11.42 -21.93 -15.54
CA ASP A 317 -10.67 -22.32 -14.34
C ASP A 317 -10.23 -21.12 -13.49
N LEU A 318 -10.18 -19.91 -14.06
CA LEU A 318 -9.85 -18.67 -13.33
C LEU A 318 -11.02 -17.67 -13.31
N ILE A 319 -11.37 -17.09 -14.46
CA ILE A 319 -12.27 -15.92 -14.53
C ILE A 319 -13.65 -16.23 -13.92
N SER A 320 -14.22 -17.40 -14.22
CA SER A 320 -15.53 -17.80 -13.70
C SER A 320 -15.53 -18.04 -12.18
N GLN A 321 -14.36 -18.33 -11.59
CA GLN A 321 -14.19 -18.60 -10.17
C GLN A 321 -13.89 -17.32 -9.37
N TRP A 322 -13.36 -16.29 -10.03
CA TRP A 322 -13.01 -15.00 -9.45
C TRP A 322 -14.23 -14.15 -9.09
N GLN A 323 -14.73 -14.34 -7.86
CA GLN A 323 -15.80 -13.53 -7.29
C GLN A 323 -15.28 -12.19 -6.80
N LEU A 324 -15.97 -11.08 -7.08
CA LEU A 324 -15.58 -9.78 -6.53
C LEU A 324 -15.85 -9.72 -5.02
N PRO A 325 -15.07 -8.92 -4.26
CA PRO A 325 -15.37 -8.70 -2.85
C PRO A 325 -16.76 -8.06 -2.66
N ASP A 326 -17.29 -8.08 -1.44
CA ASP A 326 -18.55 -7.39 -1.16
C ASP A 326 -18.35 -5.87 -1.17
N VAL A 327 -19.27 -5.16 -1.83
CA VAL A 327 -19.20 -3.72 -2.09
C VAL A 327 -19.26 -2.88 -0.79
N ILE A 328 -19.94 -3.36 0.24
CA ILE A 328 -20.20 -2.59 1.47
C ILE A 328 -19.34 -3.13 2.62
N ARG A 329 -19.17 -4.45 2.70
CA ARG A 329 -18.53 -5.11 3.85
C ARG A 329 -17.02 -5.17 3.73
N SER A 330 -16.48 -5.27 2.52
CA SER A 330 -15.03 -5.34 2.30
C SER A 330 -14.40 -3.95 2.34
N SER A 331 -13.18 -3.87 2.90
CA SER A 331 -12.42 -2.63 2.89
C SER A 331 -11.99 -2.25 1.48
N ILE A 332 -11.76 -0.96 1.24
CA ILE A 332 -11.25 -0.50 -0.05
C ILE A 332 -9.83 -1.04 -0.34
N GLN A 333 -9.04 -1.34 0.70
CA GLN A 333 -7.73 -1.99 0.56
C GLN A 333 -7.87 -3.40 -0.03
N THR A 334 -8.83 -4.19 0.45
CA THR A 334 -9.09 -5.53 -0.08
C THR A 334 -9.52 -5.47 -1.53
N TRP A 335 -10.38 -4.51 -1.88
CA TRP A 335 -10.77 -4.26 -3.27
C TRP A 335 -9.56 -3.90 -4.13
N ASP A 336 -8.70 -2.98 -3.67
CA ASP A 336 -7.48 -2.63 -4.39
C ASP A 336 -6.54 -3.83 -4.56
N ASP A 337 -6.32 -4.62 -3.51
CA ASP A 337 -5.49 -5.83 -3.56
C ASP A 337 -6.02 -6.84 -4.58
N VAL A 338 -7.32 -7.17 -4.54
CA VAL A 338 -7.92 -8.13 -5.48
C VAL A 338 -7.86 -7.62 -6.92
N VAL A 339 -8.23 -6.35 -7.16
CA VAL A 339 -8.28 -5.78 -8.51
C VAL A 339 -6.88 -5.65 -9.11
N THR A 340 -5.92 -5.14 -8.34
CA THR A 340 -4.52 -4.97 -8.82
C THR A 340 -3.82 -6.30 -9.03
N ASN A 341 -4.02 -7.29 -8.15
CA ASN A 341 -3.42 -8.61 -8.31
C ASN A 341 -4.00 -9.35 -9.52
N ARG A 342 -5.33 -9.29 -9.74
CA ARG A 342 -5.93 -9.86 -10.96
C ARG A 342 -5.39 -9.21 -12.22
N ALA A 343 -5.21 -7.89 -12.22
CA ALA A 343 -4.58 -7.21 -13.35
C ALA A 343 -3.18 -7.78 -13.63
N LEU A 344 -2.34 -7.93 -12.58
CA LEU A 344 -1.01 -8.55 -12.68
C LEU A 344 -1.08 -9.99 -13.21
N PHE A 345 -2.00 -10.82 -12.72
CA PHE A 345 -2.16 -12.20 -13.19
C PHE A 345 -2.45 -12.24 -14.70
N LEU A 346 -3.32 -11.35 -15.17
CA LEU A 346 -3.67 -11.23 -16.58
C LEU A 346 -2.51 -10.67 -17.41
N ASP A 347 -1.72 -9.73 -16.88
CA ASP A 347 -0.50 -9.22 -17.55
C ASP A 347 0.54 -10.33 -17.71
N ILE A 348 0.73 -11.17 -16.68
CA ILE A 348 1.64 -12.32 -16.74
C ILE A 348 1.15 -13.36 -17.75
N LEU A 349 -0.16 -13.66 -17.79
CA LEU A 349 -0.72 -14.58 -18.77
C LEU A 349 -0.51 -14.07 -20.20
N ASP A 350 -0.75 -12.78 -20.45
CA ASP A 350 -0.55 -12.18 -21.76
C ASP A 350 0.90 -12.36 -22.25
N GLU A 351 1.87 -12.05 -21.39
CA GLU A 351 3.27 -12.28 -21.73
C GLU A 351 3.61 -13.75 -21.99
N LEU A 352 3.08 -14.67 -21.19
CA LEU A 352 3.34 -16.11 -21.36
C LEU A 352 2.75 -16.66 -22.67
N ILE A 353 1.72 -16.01 -23.22
CA ILE A 353 1.11 -16.35 -24.52
C ILE A 353 1.89 -15.68 -25.67
N GLY A 354 2.95 -14.91 -25.41
CA GLY A 354 3.71 -14.22 -26.45
C GLY A 354 3.20 -12.81 -26.77
N GLY A 355 2.35 -12.24 -25.90
CA GLY A 355 2.16 -10.80 -25.81
C GLY A 355 3.49 -10.06 -25.55
N PRO A 356 3.55 -8.74 -25.75
CA PRO A 356 4.76 -7.98 -25.48
C PRO A 356 5.22 -8.26 -24.04
N ARG A 357 6.47 -8.73 -23.89
CA ARG A 357 7.03 -9.08 -22.58
C ARG A 357 6.85 -7.93 -21.60
N MET A 358 6.49 -8.20 -20.35
CA MET A 358 6.72 -7.28 -19.23
C MET A 358 8.23 -7.19 -18.98
N SER A 359 8.89 -6.47 -19.89
CA SER A 359 10.07 -5.64 -19.67
C SER A 359 10.37 -4.85 -20.97
N PHE A 360 10.00 -3.57 -20.95
CA PHE A 360 10.92 -2.47 -21.24
C PHE A 360 11.35 -2.14 -22.68
N THR A 361 11.13 -2.98 -23.68
CA THR A 361 11.42 -2.58 -25.09
C THR A 361 10.56 -3.36 -26.07
N SER A 362 9.33 -2.96 -26.32
CA SER A 362 8.63 -3.46 -27.51
C SER A 362 7.68 -2.40 -28.04
N ARG A 363 8.15 -1.64 -29.05
CA ARG A 363 7.28 -1.02 -30.06
C ARG A 363 6.74 -2.10 -31.01
N LEU A 364 6.27 -3.20 -30.46
CA LEU A 364 5.51 -4.18 -31.21
C LEU A 364 4.05 -3.80 -31.01
N LYS A 365 3.43 -3.46 -32.14
CA LYS A 365 2.06 -2.99 -32.25
C LYS A 365 1.15 -3.86 -31.40
N ALA A 366 0.13 -3.24 -30.81
CA ALA A 366 -1.07 -3.86 -30.25
C ALA A 366 -1.73 -4.80 -31.26
N THR A 367 -1.12 -5.96 -31.50
CA THR A 367 -1.70 -7.04 -32.28
C THR A 367 -2.59 -7.80 -31.31
N GLU A 368 -3.84 -7.34 -31.28
CA GLU A 368 -5.01 -8.05 -30.76
C GLU A 368 -4.79 -8.68 -29.37
N PHE A 369 -4.79 -7.81 -28.35
CA PHE A 369 -5.23 -8.24 -27.03
C PHE A 369 -6.60 -8.90 -27.21
N ASP A 370 -6.82 -10.08 -26.60
CA ASP A 370 -8.13 -10.70 -26.68
C ASP A 370 -9.13 -9.76 -25.98
N PRO A 371 -10.20 -9.28 -26.67
CA PRO A 371 -11.15 -8.33 -26.10
C PRO A 371 -11.67 -8.77 -24.73
N ILE A 372 -11.77 -10.08 -24.50
CA ILE A 372 -12.20 -10.68 -23.24
C ILE A 372 -11.34 -10.22 -22.05
N LEU A 373 -10.02 -10.13 -22.20
CA LEU A 373 -9.12 -9.75 -21.11
C LEU A 373 -9.14 -8.24 -20.84
N VAL A 374 -9.25 -7.43 -21.90
CA VAL A 374 -9.39 -5.97 -21.77
C VAL A 374 -10.72 -5.63 -21.09
N ASP A 375 -11.80 -6.29 -21.54
CA ASP A 375 -13.14 -6.14 -20.97
C ASP A 375 -13.16 -6.52 -19.50
N TYR A 376 -12.49 -7.62 -19.11
CA TYR A 376 -12.41 -8.01 -17.70
C TYR A 376 -11.65 -6.99 -16.84
N LYS A 377 -10.52 -6.46 -17.32
CA LYS A 377 -9.75 -5.43 -16.60
C LYS A 377 -10.57 -4.13 -16.46
N ALA A 378 -11.27 -3.73 -17.52
CA ALA A 378 -12.14 -2.56 -17.49
C ALA A 378 -13.31 -2.75 -16.51
N GLN A 379 -13.99 -3.90 -16.58
CA GLN A 379 -15.11 -4.25 -15.71
C GLN A 379 -14.69 -4.26 -14.23
N SER A 380 -13.58 -4.91 -13.90
CA SER A 380 -13.03 -4.96 -12.54
C SER A 380 -12.71 -3.55 -11.99
N SER A 381 -12.21 -2.65 -12.84
CA SER A 381 -11.95 -1.25 -12.49
C SER A 381 -13.25 -0.44 -12.28
N LEU A 382 -14.28 -0.68 -13.10
CA LEU A 382 -15.61 -0.06 -12.92
C LEU A 382 -16.28 -0.53 -11.63
N ASP A 383 -16.20 -1.83 -11.31
CA ASP A 383 -16.76 -2.38 -10.08
C ASP A 383 -16.06 -1.81 -8.84
N MET A 384 -14.74 -1.61 -8.91
CA MET A 384 -13.98 -0.90 -7.88
C MET A 384 -14.45 0.56 -7.72
N ALA A 385 -14.69 1.28 -8.82
CA ALA A 385 -15.20 2.64 -8.78
C ALA A 385 -16.61 2.70 -8.17
N TYR A 386 -17.48 1.74 -8.51
CA TYR A 386 -18.79 1.59 -7.90
C TYR A 386 -18.71 1.32 -6.39
N CYS A 387 -17.77 0.49 -5.96
CA CYS A 387 -17.50 0.26 -4.55
C CYS A 387 -17.05 1.51 -3.81
N ALA A 388 -16.07 2.24 -4.36
CA ALA A 388 -15.62 3.50 -3.79
C ALA A 388 -16.78 4.51 -3.64
N LEU A 389 -17.69 4.57 -4.61
CA LEU A 389 -18.88 5.42 -4.53
C LEU A 389 -19.82 4.98 -3.40
N ARG A 390 -20.07 3.67 -3.25
CA ARG A 390 -20.94 3.15 -2.17
C ARG A 390 -20.36 3.38 -0.78
N GLN A 391 -19.03 3.39 -0.66
CA GLN A 391 -18.32 3.70 0.59
C GLN A 391 -18.10 5.22 0.80
N ARG A 392 -18.73 6.08 -0.02
CA ARG A 392 -18.61 7.55 0.03
C ARG A 392 -17.20 8.10 -0.25
N ASN A 393 -16.31 7.27 -0.79
CA ASN A 393 -15.00 7.70 -1.26
C ASN A 393 -15.09 8.21 -2.70
N PHE A 394 -15.70 9.40 -2.86
CA PHE A 394 -16.00 9.97 -4.17
C PHE A 394 -14.73 10.30 -4.98
N LYS A 395 -13.65 10.70 -4.30
CA LYS A 395 -12.39 11.02 -4.97
C LYS A 395 -11.77 9.79 -5.62
N LEU A 396 -11.68 8.68 -4.91
CA LEU A 396 -11.17 7.43 -5.49
C LEU A 396 -12.03 6.95 -6.65
N ALA A 397 -13.36 7.00 -6.50
CA ALA A 397 -14.30 6.62 -7.56
C ALA A 397 -14.05 7.43 -8.84
N LEU A 398 -13.90 8.76 -8.72
CA LEU A 398 -13.62 9.63 -9.85
C LEU A 398 -12.28 9.30 -10.53
N THR A 399 -11.23 9.07 -9.74
CA THR A 399 -9.91 8.68 -10.27
C THR A 399 -10.01 7.38 -11.08
N LYS A 400 -10.64 6.34 -10.52
CA LYS A 400 -10.79 5.04 -11.20
C LYS A 400 -11.65 5.13 -12.47
N LEU A 401 -12.70 5.96 -12.48
CA LEU A 401 -13.50 6.19 -13.68
C LEU A 401 -12.68 6.88 -14.78
N ASN A 402 -11.89 7.89 -14.43
CA ASN A 402 -11.01 8.57 -15.39
C ASN A 402 -9.93 7.63 -15.95
N ASP A 403 -9.30 6.82 -15.08
CA ASP A 403 -8.31 5.82 -15.50
C ASP A 403 -8.92 4.80 -16.46
N THR A 404 -10.13 4.33 -16.16
CA THR A 404 -10.84 3.35 -17.00
C THR A 404 -11.22 3.96 -18.34
N ARG A 405 -11.73 5.20 -18.35
CA ARG A 405 -12.03 5.93 -19.58
C ARG A 405 -10.79 6.08 -20.47
N ASN A 406 -9.67 6.53 -19.91
CA ASN A 406 -8.43 6.69 -20.67
C ASN A 406 -7.97 5.37 -21.31
N ARG A 407 -8.16 4.22 -20.62
CA ARG A 407 -7.84 2.89 -21.18
C ARG A 407 -8.76 2.49 -22.33
N LEU A 408 -10.06 2.76 -22.21
CA LEU A 408 -11.03 2.46 -23.27
C LEU A 408 -10.83 3.36 -24.49
N ASP A 409 -10.52 4.64 -24.29
CA ASP A 409 -10.24 5.61 -25.37
C ASP A 409 -8.94 5.24 -26.15
N LEU A 410 -8.04 4.45 -25.55
CA LEU A 410 -6.82 3.93 -26.17
C LEU A 410 -7.03 2.61 -26.93
N CYS A 411 -8.20 1.97 -26.82
CA CYS A 411 -8.56 0.78 -27.58
C CYS A 411 -9.29 1.22 -28.87
N PRO A 412 -8.72 0.97 -30.06
CA PRO A 412 -9.25 1.46 -31.34
C PRO A 412 -10.58 0.82 -31.78
#